data_AF-A0A6I1QNA6-F1
#
_entry.id   AF-A0A6I1QNA6-F1
#
_cell.length_a   1.000
_cell.length_b   1.000
_cell.length_c   1.000
_cell.angle_alpha   90.00
_cell.angle_beta   90.00
_cell.angle_gamma   90.00
#
_symmetry.space_group_name_H-M   'P 1'
#
loop_
_entity.id
_entity.type
_entity.pdbx_description
1 polymer ?
#
loop_
_entity_poly.entity_id
_entity_poly.type
_entity_poly.pdbx_seq_one_letter_code
_entity_poly.pdbx_strand_id
1 'polypeptide(L)'
;MLESAMFTVPDDAQTISWSHRRTLSGTLYQPRIWNGTSEGNLQTNVHAPASWARVTFNISTWRGQTVALRFKTVFDGVAFDSIRVDNVIPEWENVGAPSAVPEIVSGPTGEFAEVNGTHFTLGALHHTD
;
A
#
# COMPACT_ATOMS: atom_id res chain seq x y z
N MET A 1 22.01 -3.37 -7.26
CA MET A 1 20.55 -3.29 -7.52
C MET A 1 20.00 -4.68 -7.26
N LEU A 2 18.90 -4.78 -6.51
CA LEU A 2 18.19 -6.04 -6.28
C LEU A 2 16.96 -6.08 -7.20
N GLU A 3 16.65 -7.24 -7.76
CA GLU A 3 15.57 -7.42 -8.75
C GLU A 3 14.85 -8.74 -8.50
N SER A 4 13.52 -8.72 -8.58
CA SER A 4 12.70 -9.93 -8.55
C SER A 4 12.68 -10.64 -9.90
N ALA A 5 12.22 -11.89 -9.94
CA ALA A 5 11.72 -12.44 -11.19
C ALA A 5 10.54 -11.60 -11.72
N MET A 6 10.28 -11.70 -13.02
CA MET A 6 9.07 -11.14 -13.61
C MET A 6 7.82 -11.80 -13.02
N PHE A 7 6.83 -10.99 -12.67
CA PHE A 7 5.53 -11.43 -12.18
C PHE A 7 4.42 -10.61 -12.84
N THR A 8 3.24 -11.21 -12.99
CA THR A 8 2.07 -10.50 -13.48
C THR A 8 1.39 -9.77 -12.32
N VAL A 9 1.16 -8.47 -12.48
CA VAL A 9 0.32 -7.71 -11.55
C VAL A 9 -1.14 -8.11 -11.79
N PRO A 10 -1.86 -8.65 -10.78
CA PRO A 10 -3.27 -8.96 -10.92
C PRO A 10 -4.10 -7.76 -11.39
N ASP A 11 -5.18 -8.01 -12.14
CA ASP A 11 -6.03 -6.94 -12.68
C ASP A 11 -6.74 -6.11 -11.59
N ASP A 12 -6.92 -6.69 -10.41
CA ASP A 12 -7.53 -6.05 -9.23
C ASP A 12 -6.49 -5.49 -8.24
N ALA A 13 -5.19 -5.66 -8.51
CA ALA A 13 -4.13 -5.17 -7.64
C ALA A 13 -4.13 -3.65 -7.55
N GLN A 14 -4.05 -3.14 -6.32
CA GLN A 14 -3.99 -1.69 -6.11
C GLN A 14 -2.62 -1.28 -5.60
N THR A 15 -2.04 -2.10 -4.73
CA THR A 15 -0.81 -1.74 -4.03
C THR A 15 0.20 -2.87 -4.01
N ILE A 16 1.45 -2.49 -3.85
CA ILE A 16 2.53 -3.40 -3.48
C ILE A 16 3.12 -2.92 -2.17
N SER A 17 3.46 -3.86 -1.29
CA SER A 17 4.00 -3.51 0.01
C SER A 17 5.10 -4.47 0.44
N TRP A 18 5.97 -3.98 1.32
CA TRP A 18 7.02 -4.79 1.94
C TRP A 18 7.44 -4.20 3.27
N SER A 19 8.05 -5.03 4.09
CA SER A 19 8.76 -4.61 5.29
C SER A 19 10.20 -4.22 4.93
N HIS A 20 10.71 -3.14 5.52
CA HIS A 20 12.09 -2.71 5.32
C HIS A 20 12.71 -2.18 6.62
N ARG A 21 14.04 -2.28 6.70
CA ARG A 21 14.85 -1.61 7.73
C ARG A 21 16.22 -1.27 7.17
N ARG A 22 16.83 -0.21 7.71
CA ARG A 22 18.23 0.12 7.42
C ARG A 22 19.18 -0.86 8.12
N THR A 23 20.30 -1.17 7.48
CA THR A 23 21.41 -1.91 8.12
C THR A 23 22.54 -0.98 8.56
N LEU A 24 22.53 0.27 8.12
CA LEU A 24 23.47 1.33 8.50
C LEU A 24 22.73 2.67 8.67
N SER A 25 23.36 3.66 9.29
CA SER A 25 22.78 5.01 9.41
C SER A 25 22.70 5.69 8.05
N GLY A 26 21.61 6.41 7.74
CA GLY A 26 21.51 7.22 6.51
C GLY A 26 20.95 6.49 5.28
N THR A 27 20.52 5.24 5.42
CA THR A 27 20.07 4.41 4.29
C THR A 27 18.91 4.99 3.49
N LEU A 28 19.11 5.04 2.17
CA LEU A 28 18.16 5.50 1.17
C LEU A 28 18.12 4.53 0.00
N TYR A 29 16.93 4.24 -0.52
CA TYR A 29 16.76 3.42 -1.71
C TYR A 29 15.60 3.93 -2.58
N GLN A 30 15.55 3.47 -3.82
CA GLN A 30 14.50 3.79 -4.80
C GLN A 30 13.84 2.49 -5.22
N PRO A 31 12.57 2.26 -4.84
CA PRO A 31 11.78 1.18 -5.40
C PRO A 31 11.33 1.55 -6.82
N ARG A 32 11.49 0.61 -7.74
CA ARG A 32 11.21 0.77 -9.17
C ARG A 32 10.47 -0.45 -9.71
N ILE A 33 9.79 -0.26 -10.82
CA ILE A 33 9.05 -1.32 -11.51
C ILE A 33 9.43 -1.29 -13.00
N TRP A 34 9.70 -2.46 -13.57
CA TRP A 34 10.17 -2.59 -14.96
C TRP A 34 9.36 -3.63 -15.70
N ASN A 35 8.86 -3.30 -16.90
CA ASN A 35 8.01 -4.20 -17.69
C ASN A 35 8.73 -4.92 -18.83
N GLY A 36 10.06 -4.91 -18.84
CA GLY A 36 10.87 -5.47 -19.94
C GLY A 36 11.40 -4.41 -20.91
N THR A 37 10.72 -3.27 -21.01
CA THR A 37 11.05 -2.20 -21.99
C THR A 37 11.21 -0.83 -21.36
N SER A 38 10.40 -0.51 -20.36
CA SER A 38 10.44 0.75 -19.62
C SER A 38 10.50 0.52 -18.12
N GLU A 39 11.09 1.49 -17.41
CA GLU A 39 11.20 1.49 -15.95
C GLU A 39 10.50 2.72 -15.37
N GLY A 40 9.71 2.52 -14.32
CA GLY A 40 9.07 3.56 -13.52
C GLY A 40 9.57 3.54 -12.09
N ASN A 41 9.70 4.72 -11.46
CA ASN A 41 9.94 4.79 -10.01
C ASN A 41 8.59 4.67 -9.28
N LEU A 42 8.51 3.81 -8.27
CA LEU A 42 7.37 3.82 -7.34
C LEU A 42 7.49 5.00 -6.37
N GLN A 43 8.72 5.37 -6.00
CA GLN A 43 9.03 6.62 -5.30
C GLN A 43 10.48 7.03 -5.58
N THR A 44 10.75 8.34 -5.65
CA THR A 44 12.08 8.87 -5.93
C THR A 44 13.11 8.45 -4.89
N ASN A 45 12.76 8.50 -3.60
CA ASN A 45 13.67 8.19 -2.50
C ASN A 45 12.85 7.72 -1.29
N VAL A 46 13.26 6.60 -0.69
CA VAL A 46 12.65 6.03 0.50
C VAL A 46 13.72 5.89 1.58
N HIS A 47 13.47 6.51 2.73
CA HIS A 47 14.31 6.35 3.92
C HIS A 47 13.95 5.06 4.64
N ALA A 48 14.93 4.18 4.82
CA ALA A 48 14.70 2.97 5.59
C ALA A 48 14.76 3.27 7.10
N PRO A 49 13.75 2.87 7.89
CA PRO A 49 13.71 3.12 9.32
C PRO A 49 14.71 2.22 10.08
N ALA A 50 14.99 2.59 11.34
CA ALA A 50 15.89 1.83 12.21
C ALA A 50 15.32 0.46 12.64
N SER A 51 14.00 0.37 12.78
CA SER A 51 13.25 -0.86 13.03
C SER A 51 12.56 -1.33 11.74
N TRP A 52 12.09 -2.58 11.73
CA TRP A 52 11.22 -3.05 10.65
C TRP A 52 9.92 -2.25 10.62
N ALA A 53 9.61 -1.67 9.46
CA ALA A 53 8.32 -1.04 9.20
C ALA A 53 7.81 -1.50 7.83
N ARG A 54 6.49 -1.43 7.62
CA ARG A 54 5.88 -1.68 6.31
C ARG A 54 5.80 -0.36 5.52
N VAL A 55 6.09 -0.44 4.22
CA VAL A 55 5.81 0.62 3.26
C VAL A 55 4.91 0.07 2.16
N THR A 56 4.07 0.93 1.57
CA THR A 56 3.07 0.57 0.56
C THR A 56 3.11 1.58 -0.58
N PHE A 57 3.01 1.10 -1.82
CA PHE A 57 3.02 1.90 -3.04
C PHE A 57 1.84 1.53 -3.93
N ASN A 58 1.26 2.54 -4.59
CA ASN A 58 0.25 2.32 -5.62
C ASN A 58 0.91 1.73 -6.88
N ILE A 59 0.33 0.65 -7.41
CA ILE A 59 0.75 0.01 -8.67
C ILE A 59 -0.40 -0.20 -9.64
N SER A 60 -1.53 0.50 -9.47
CA SER A 60 -2.74 0.35 -10.28
C SER A 60 -2.48 0.58 -11.78
N THR A 61 -1.52 1.44 -12.15
CA THR A 61 -1.13 1.69 -13.53
C THR A 61 -0.47 0.49 -14.22
N TRP A 62 -0.06 -0.53 -13.44
CA TRP A 62 0.65 -1.71 -13.92
C TRP A 62 -0.22 -2.97 -13.91
N ARG A 63 -1.51 -2.86 -13.57
CA ARG A 63 -2.49 -3.96 -13.64
C ARG A 63 -2.44 -4.67 -14.99
N GLY A 64 -2.46 -6.01 -14.95
CA GLY A 64 -2.41 -6.87 -16.12
C GLY A 64 -1.04 -6.94 -16.81
N GLN A 65 -0.04 -6.17 -16.37
CA GLN A 65 1.30 -6.20 -16.95
C GLN A 65 2.21 -7.21 -16.24
N THR A 66 3.14 -7.78 -17.00
CA THR A 66 4.25 -8.57 -16.47
C THR A 66 5.43 -7.65 -16.19
N VAL A 67 5.85 -7.58 -14.93
CA VAL A 67 6.85 -6.63 -14.43
C VAL A 67 7.82 -7.27 -13.45
N ALA A 68 8.96 -6.63 -13.22
CA ALA A 68 9.89 -6.94 -12.13
C ALA A 68 9.92 -5.77 -11.13
N LEU A 69 9.98 -6.09 -9.85
CA LEU A 69 10.24 -5.14 -8.78
C LEU A 69 11.75 -5.00 -8.59
N ARG A 70 12.23 -3.76 -8.56
CA ARG A 70 13.64 -3.42 -8.43
C ARG A 70 13.88 -2.50 -7.25
N PHE A 71 14.95 -2.76 -6.51
CA PHE A 71 15.44 -1.90 -5.45
C PHE A 71 16.82 -1.38 -5.80
N LYS A 72 16.90 -0.07 -6.03
CA LYS A 72 18.17 0.63 -6.22
C LYS A 72 18.55 1.32 -4.93
N THR A 73 19.57 0.82 -4.26
CA THR A 73 20.22 1.52 -3.16
C THR A 73 20.83 2.84 -3.65
N VAL A 74 20.60 3.93 -2.91
CA VAL A 74 21.23 5.25 -3.14
C VAL A 74 22.31 5.50 -2.11
N PHE A 75 22.01 5.24 -0.83
CA PHE A 75 22.96 5.35 0.29
C PHE A 75 22.82 4.12 1.18
N ASP A 76 23.95 3.50 1.52
CA ASP A 76 24.10 2.42 2.51
C ASP A 76 23.21 1.17 2.34
N GLY A 77 23.24 0.23 3.28
CA GLY A 77 22.52 -1.05 3.17
C GLY A 77 21.07 -1.00 3.68
N VAL A 78 20.15 -1.64 2.95
CA VAL A 78 18.75 -1.84 3.32
C VAL A 78 18.42 -3.33 3.28
N ALA A 79 17.64 -3.80 4.25
CA ALA A 79 17.06 -5.13 4.26
C ALA A 79 15.55 -5.04 3.93
N PHE A 80 15.05 -6.03 3.20
CA PHE A 80 13.66 -6.14 2.77
C PHE A 80 13.07 -7.49 3.19
N ASP A 81 11.77 -7.53 3.47
CA ASP A 81 11.04 -8.74 3.82
C ASP A 81 9.54 -8.61 3.46
N SER A 82 8.81 -9.72 3.40
CA SER A 82 7.34 -9.78 3.27
C SER A 82 6.78 -8.97 2.08
N ILE A 83 7.44 -9.06 0.93
CA ILE A 83 7.03 -8.40 -0.32
C ILE A 83 5.75 -9.05 -0.83
N ARG A 84 4.72 -8.26 -1.09
CA ARG A 84 3.42 -8.73 -1.58
C ARG A 84 2.69 -7.69 -2.41
N VAL A 85 1.92 -8.17 -3.36
CA VAL A 85 0.92 -7.39 -4.09
C VAL A 85 -0.41 -7.57 -3.38
N ASP A 86 -1.03 -6.46 -2.98
CA ASP A 86 -2.28 -6.45 -2.23
C ASP A 86 -3.40 -5.80 -3.06
N ASN A 87 -4.59 -6.40 -2.96
CA ASN A 87 -5.84 -5.83 -3.44
C ASN A 87 -6.44 -5.02 -2.30
N VAL A 88 -6.69 -3.72 -2.52
CA VAL A 88 -7.54 -2.95 -1.61
C VAL A 88 -8.97 -3.27 -2.01
N ILE A 89 -9.77 -3.77 -1.06
CA ILE A 89 -11.19 -3.97 -1.27
C ILE A 89 -11.80 -2.58 -1.51
N PRO A 90 -12.54 -2.36 -2.62
CA PRO A 90 -13.16 -1.06 -2.90
C PRO A 90 -14.12 -0.65 -1.78
N GLU A 91 -14.51 0.63 -1.79
CA GLU A 91 -15.50 1.19 -0.85
C GLU A 91 -16.69 0.23 -0.66
N TRP A 92 -17.13 0.12 0.59
CA TRP A 92 -18.24 -0.76 0.94
C TRP A 92 -19.54 -0.11 0.44
N GLU A 93 -20.28 -0.78 -0.43
CA GLU A 93 -21.61 -0.32 -0.83
C GLU A 93 -22.61 -0.55 0.30
N ASN A 94 -23.50 0.42 0.55
CA ASN A 94 -24.52 0.31 1.58
C ASN A 94 -25.67 -0.60 1.09
N VAL A 95 -25.63 -1.88 1.46
CA VAL A 95 -26.67 -2.85 1.10
C VAL A 95 -27.79 -2.87 2.15
N GLY A 96 -28.37 -1.70 2.45
CA GLY A 96 -29.47 -1.56 3.42
C GLY A 96 -29.69 -0.12 3.91
N ALA A 97 -30.88 0.21 4.39
CA ALA A 97 -31.13 1.52 4.99
C ALA A 97 -30.47 1.59 6.38
N PRO A 98 -29.63 2.60 6.68
CA PRO A 98 -29.06 2.76 8.01
C PRO A 98 -30.17 3.12 9.01
N SER A 99 -30.34 2.31 10.06
CA SER A 99 -31.11 2.72 11.24
C SER A 99 -30.21 3.56 12.12
N ALA A 100 -30.61 4.81 12.38
CA ALA A 100 -29.81 5.79 13.11
C ALA A 100 -29.42 5.27 14.51
N VAL A 101 -28.12 5.28 14.83
CA VAL A 101 -27.59 5.09 16.19
C VAL A 101 -26.55 6.19 16.46
N PRO A 102 -26.53 6.79 17.67
CA PRO A 102 -25.64 7.90 18.00
C PRO A 102 -24.25 7.40 18.44
N GLU A 103 -23.25 8.23 18.11
CA GLU A 103 -21.82 8.14 18.47
C GLU A 103 -20.96 7.22 17.59
N ILE A 104 -20.37 7.86 16.57
CA ILE A 104 -19.38 7.30 15.65
C ILE A 104 -18.02 7.23 16.36
N VAL A 105 -17.47 6.02 16.54
CA VAL A 105 -16.06 5.84 16.88
C VAL A 105 -15.25 5.89 15.58
N SER A 106 -14.46 6.96 15.40
CA SER A 106 -13.63 7.13 14.20
C SER A 106 -12.54 6.05 14.09
N GLY A 107 -12.44 5.41 12.91
CA GLY A 107 -11.29 4.57 12.55
C GLY A 107 -10.03 5.40 12.24
N PRO A 108 -8.82 4.79 12.19
CA PRO A 108 -7.55 5.50 11.98
C PRO A 108 -7.46 6.32 10.69
N THR A 109 -8.27 5.98 9.68
CA THR A 109 -8.32 6.66 8.38
C THR A 109 -9.48 7.64 8.26
N GLY A 110 -10.31 7.79 9.29
CA GLY A 110 -11.56 8.54 9.21
C GLY A 110 -12.68 7.80 8.47
N GLU A 111 -12.38 6.64 7.88
CA GLU A 111 -13.33 5.70 7.28
C GLU A 111 -13.50 4.50 8.22
N PHE A 112 -14.74 4.10 8.46
CA PHE A 112 -15.04 2.92 9.25
C PHE A 112 -16.33 2.25 8.76
N ALA A 113 -16.40 0.94 9.00
CA ALA A 113 -17.62 0.15 8.89
C ALA A 113 -17.86 -0.52 10.25
N GLU A 114 -19.06 -0.34 10.81
CA GLU A 114 -19.47 -1.01 12.04
C GLU A 114 -20.64 -1.95 11.76
N VAL A 115 -20.56 -3.16 12.30
CA VAL A 115 -21.67 -4.12 12.34
C VAL A 115 -22.00 -4.39 13.80
N ASN A 116 -23.21 -4.03 14.22
CA ASN A 116 -23.71 -4.30 15.57
C ASN A 116 -25.11 -4.92 15.48
N GLY A 117 -25.19 -6.24 15.66
CA GLY A 117 -26.45 -6.99 15.53
C GLY A 117 -27.04 -6.88 14.12
N THR A 118 -28.18 -6.20 13.98
CA THR A 118 -28.87 -5.94 12.69
C THR A 118 -28.51 -4.60 12.06
N HIS A 119 -27.58 -3.83 12.64
CA HIS A 119 -27.24 -2.50 12.16
C HIS A 119 -25.92 -2.48 11.40
N PHE A 120 -25.89 -1.65 10.36
CA PHE A 120 -24.73 -1.36 9.54
C PHE A 120 -24.57 0.16 9.41
N THR A 121 -23.39 0.66 9.74
CA THR A 121 -23.04 2.08 9.62
C THR A 121 -21.78 2.21 8.77
N LEU A 122 -21.84 3.13 7.80
CA LEU A 122 -20.69 3.65 7.07
C LEU A 122 -20.55 5.12 7.39
N GLY A 123 -19.34 5.55 7.72
CA GLY A 123 -19.04 6.96 7.93
C GLY A 123 -17.68 7.32 7.37
N ALA A 124 -17.63 8.48 6.72
CA ALA A 124 -16.41 9.24 6.48
C ALA A 124 -16.58 10.58 7.19
N LEU A 125 -15.59 11.00 7.98
CA LEU A 125 -15.62 12.29 8.64
C LEU A 125 -15.37 13.39 7.59
N HIS A 126 -16.44 13.93 7.00
CA HIS A 126 -16.33 15.17 6.23
C HIS A 126 -16.10 16.30 7.24
N HIS A 127 -14.86 16.77 7.36
CA HIS A 127 -14.59 18.08 7.93
C HIS A 127 -15.32 19.10 7.06
N THR A 128 -16.47 19.59 7.50
CA THR A 128 -16.98 20.87 7.06
C THR A 128 -16.29 21.94 7.91
N ASP A 129 -15.57 22.84 7.24
CA ASP A 129 -14.97 24.04 7.85
C ASP A 129 -15.97 24.86 8.69
#